data_AF-A0A935DZZ4-F1
#
_entry.id   AF-A0A935DZZ4-F1
#
_cell.length_a   1.000
_cell.length_b   1.000
_cell.length_c   1.000
_cell.angle_alpha   90.00
_cell.angle_beta   90.00
_cell.angle_gamma   90.00
#
_symmetry.space_group_name_H-M   'P 1'
#
loop_
_entity.id
_entity.type
_entity.pdbx_description
1 polymer ?
#
loop_
_entity_poly.entity_id
_entity_poly.type
_entity_poly.pdbx_seq_one_letter_code
_entity_poly.pdbx_strand_id
1 'polypeptide(L)'
;MKRIYTLLLVLSLLLAANVQPARADAAPPEAPPGTTLLPGESVTEVRMVSETVILTISADPADKDGAIAKTDASFTMRNLGAETETMAVRFPLSFFNGNSDGYGGFPEIASINVKVDGKSVSARREVQPFTASEYSYPERDEIPWAVFDVTFLPNQDVTLEVSYTVDGYGYYPYEAFKYILETGAGWNGTIGSAEIIVRLPYEVSEQNLDLTGQSGYGESTSGGVRSGNEIRWTFTDLEPTYQDNIQIAVVVPSLWQAVLQEKENVEKNPNDGEAWGRLAKAYKEAAMMPKGYLRGDPGGQELNALSRDAYERCLALLPDDPLWHYGYADLLWAQYQYEIYFAGRQDTEGILTTLLSELQTTLALDPNNQLAKDLLLEIHYQIPQAVQQNDDGSFTLLGLTATPVPPTPWGGFATETALPSTPEPAAPPKFEFTPTPPIEVFGEEAPICGSAAIFPLLFGLVLIVKRKT
;
A
#
# COMPACT_ATOMS: atom_id res chain seq x y z
N MET A 1 -29.20 -0.73 39.08
CA MET A 1 -28.80 -1.11 37.70
C MET A 1 -28.87 0.07 36.72
N LYS A 2 -29.98 0.78 36.53
CA LYS A 2 -30.06 1.92 35.57
C LYS A 2 -29.01 3.03 35.77
N ARG A 3 -28.64 3.38 37.01
CA ARG A 3 -27.61 4.42 37.28
C ARG A 3 -26.17 4.01 36.96
N ILE A 4 -25.87 2.71 36.90
CA ILE A 4 -24.54 2.19 36.56
C ILE A 4 -24.35 2.22 35.03
N TYR A 5 -25.41 1.92 34.27
CA TYR A 5 -25.39 2.01 32.81
C TYR A 5 -25.25 3.45 32.30
N THR A 6 -25.85 4.43 32.97
CA THR A 6 -25.67 5.84 32.60
C THR A 6 -24.24 6.33 32.88
N LEU A 7 -23.61 5.86 33.97
CA LEU A 7 -22.22 6.21 34.29
C LEU A 7 -21.24 5.58 33.28
N LEU A 8 -21.48 4.33 32.88
CA LEU A 8 -20.69 3.63 31.85
C LEU A 8 -20.86 4.25 30.46
N LEU A 9 -22.07 4.72 30.10
CA LEU A 9 -22.31 5.38 28.82
C LEU A 9 -21.61 6.75 28.76
N VAL A 10 -21.66 7.54 29.83
CA VAL A 10 -20.96 8.83 29.93
C VAL A 10 -19.44 8.64 29.96
N LEU A 11 -18.94 7.60 30.63
CA LEU A 11 -17.51 7.25 30.61
C LEU A 11 -17.06 6.77 29.22
N SER A 12 -17.90 6.04 28.48
CA SER A 12 -17.61 5.62 27.10
C SER A 12 -17.64 6.78 26.09
N LEU A 13 -18.49 7.80 26.30
CA LEU A 13 -18.48 9.03 25.49
C LEU A 13 -17.30 9.95 25.84
N LEU A 14 -16.81 9.93 27.09
CA LEU A 14 -15.63 10.70 27.50
C LEU A 14 -14.30 10.03 27.10
N LEU A 15 -14.30 8.72 26.85
CA LEU A 15 -13.15 7.97 26.32
C LEU A 15 -13.04 8.03 24.79
N ALA A 16 -14.09 8.44 24.09
CA ALA A 16 -14.10 8.67 22.63
C ALA A 16 -13.61 10.07 22.22
N ALA A 17 -13.16 10.91 23.17
CA ALA A 17 -12.74 12.30 22.93
C ALA A 17 -11.21 12.50 22.85
N ASN A 18 -10.42 11.42 22.75
CA ASN A 18 -8.97 11.53 22.53
C ASN A 18 -8.62 11.10 21.11
N VAL A 19 -8.93 11.96 20.15
CA VAL A 19 -8.31 11.92 18.82
C VAL A 19 -7.07 12.81 18.91
N GLN A 20 -5.88 12.21 18.89
CA GLN A 20 -4.64 12.99 18.81
C GLN A 20 -4.42 13.49 17.38
N PRO A 21 -3.98 14.74 17.17
CA PRO A 21 -3.77 15.27 15.82
C PRO A 21 -2.47 14.74 15.21
N ALA A 22 -2.58 14.21 13.99
CA ALA A 22 -1.48 13.88 13.06
C ALA A 22 -1.36 15.00 12.00
N ARG A 23 -0.24 15.19 11.25
CA ARG A 23 0.07 16.43 10.46
C ARG A 23 1.05 16.32 9.21
N ALA A 24 0.68 16.67 7.93
CA ALA A 24 1.33 17.43 6.75
C ALA A 24 0.39 17.96 5.62
N ASP A 25 0.73 18.75 4.58
CA ASP A 25 0.50 20.21 4.26
C ASP A 25 1.58 21.26 4.74
N ALA A 26 1.55 22.52 4.29
CA ALA A 26 2.25 23.63 4.92
C ALA A 26 1.78 23.76 6.36
N ALA A 27 2.70 23.99 7.30
CA ALA A 27 2.40 24.06 8.72
C ALA A 27 2.89 25.37 9.34
N PRO A 28 2.17 25.93 10.32
CA PRO A 28 2.73 27.00 11.15
C PRO A 28 3.82 26.41 12.07
N PRO A 29 4.53 27.27 12.82
CA PRO A 29 5.38 26.78 13.88
C PRO A 29 4.62 25.86 14.85
N GLU A 30 5.17 24.68 15.13
CA GLU A 30 4.81 23.85 16.28
C GLU A 30 4.83 24.69 17.55
N ALA A 31 3.80 24.45 18.36
CA ALA A 31 3.64 25.06 19.65
C ALA A 31 4.71 24.51 20.63
N PRO A 32 5.16 25.29 21.63
CA PRO A 32 6.19 24.84 22.56
C PRO A 32 5.84 23.49 23.21
N PRO A 33 6.82 22.59 23.45
CA PRO A 33 6.56 21.31 24.11
C PRO A 33 5.78 21.50 25.43
N GLY A 34 4.62 20.82 25.57
CA GLY A 34 3.71 20.97 26.71
C GLY A 34 2.49 21.87 26.49
N THR A 35 2.27 22.37 25.27
CA THR A 35 1.01 23.00 24.86
C THR A 35 0.09 21.96 24.22
N THR A 36 -0.91 21.48 24.97
CA THR A 36 -1.97 20.64 24.43
C THR A 36 -2.95 21.53 23.67
N LEU A 37 -2.67 21.84 22.42
CA LEU A 37 -3.68 22.44 21.55
C LEU A 37 -4.74 21.38 21.23
N LEU A 38 -5.99 21.66 21.59
CA LEU A 38 -7.12 20.84 21.19
C LEU A 38 -7.41 21.02 19.69
N PRO A 39 -8.10 20.08 19.02
CA PRO A 39 -8.65 20.32 17.68
C PRO A 39 -9.44 21.64 17.64
N GLY A 40 -9.08 22.55 16.75
CA GLY A 40 -9.61 23.93 16.68
C GLY A 40 -8.84 24.98 17.49
N GLU A 41 -7.76 24.64 18.19
CA GLU A 41 -6.84 25.60 18.81
C GLU A 41 -5.59 25.78 17.96
N SER A 42 -5.37 27.00 17.46
CA SER A 42 -4.16 27.40 16.74
C SER A 42 -3.33 28.37 17.58
N VAL A 43 -2.00 28.35 17.40
CA VAL A 43 -1.10 29.39 17.96
C VAL A 43 -1.08 30.68 17.13
N THR A 44 -1.84 30.73 16.04
CA THR A 44 -1.84 31.78 15.03
C THR A 44 -3.26 32.11 14.61
N GLU A 45 -3.53 33.35 14.22
CA GLU A 45 -4.79 33.75 13.58
C GLU A 45 -4.78 33.52 12.06
N VAL A 46 -3.68 32.99 11.51
CA VAL A 46 -3.54 32.67 10.09
C VAL A 46 -4.31 31.39 9.75
N ARG A 47 -5.28 31.52 8.85
CA ARG A 47 -6.08 30.43 8.28
C ARG A 47 -5.60 30.09 6.87
N MET A 48 -5.64 28.81 6.52
CA MET A 48 -5.56 28.38 5.12
C MET A 48 -6.91 28.58 4.43
N VAL A 49 -6.99 29.52 3.50
CA VAL A 49 -8.20 29.84 2.73
C VAL A 49 -8.41 28.81 1.63
N SER A 50 -7.35 28.47 0.90
CA SER A 50 -7.43 27.45 -0.13
C SER A 50 -6.10 26.74 -0.36
N GLU A 51 -6.17 25.49 -0.81
CA GLU A 51 -5.05 24.70 -1.28
C GLU A 51 -5.35 24.13 -2.68
N THR A 52 -4.36 24.14 -3.56
CA THR A 52 -4.40 23.39 -4.82
C THR A 52 -3.07 22.68 -5.03
N VAL A 53 -3.13 21.37 -5.24
CA VAL A 53 -1.96 20.51 -5.38
C VAL A 53 -2.08 19.72 -6.67
N ILE A 54 -1.02 19.74 -7.47
CA ILE A 54 -0.93 18.98 -8.71
C ILE A 54 0.27 18.05 -8.63
N LEU A 55 0.01 16.74 -8.60
CA LEU A 55 1.01 15.69 -8.74
C LEU A 55 1.03 15.26 -10.22
N THR A 56 2.03 15.69 -10.97
CA THR A 56 2.22 15.25 -12.36
C THR A 56 3.17 14.06 -12.38
N ILE A 57 2.62 12.87 -12.61
CA ILE A 57 3.35 11.60 -12.65
C ILE A 57 3.88 11.36 -14.07
N SER A 58 5.13 10.91 -14.18
CA SER A 58 5.77 10.52 -15.45
C SER A 58 6.74 9.37 -15.23
N ALA A 59 7.20 8.75 -16.33
CA ALA A 59 8.32 7.81 -16.25
C ALA A 59 9.57 8.52 -15.72
N ASP A 60 10.39 7.80 -14.95
CA ASP A 60 11.70 8.30 -14.54
C ASP A 60 12.67 8.27 -15.74
N PRO A 61 13.27 9.40 -16.14
CA PRO A 61 14.31 9.40 -17.18
C PRO A 61 15.59 8.65 -16.78
N ALA A 62 15.83 8.41 -15.49
CA ALA A 62 17.00 7.69 -14.97
C ALA A 62 16.75 6.19 -14.75
N ASP A 63 15.51 5.78 -14.51
CA ASP A 63 15.09 4.39 -14.34
C ASP A 63 13.89 4.05 -15.24
N LYS A 64 14.11 3.16 -16.21
CA LYS A 64 13.04 2.72 -17.12
C LYS A 64 11.89 2.00 -16.42
N ASP A 65 12.15 1.42 -15.25
CA ASP A 65 11.19 0.67 -14.44
C ASP A 65 10.62 1.53 -13.31
N GLY A 66 11.04 2.80 -13.22
CA GLY A 66 10.63 3.76 -12.19
C GLY A 66 9.71 4.86 -12.71
N ALA A 67 9.04 5.53 -11.76
CA ALA A 67 8.22 6.70 -11.99
C ALA A 67 8.61 7.84 -11.04
N ILE A 68 8.36 9.07 -11.49
CA ILE A 68 8.53 10.28 -10.67
C ILE A 68 7.24 11.09 -10.65
N ALA A 69 7.04 11.85 -9.59
CA ALA A 69 5.99 12.87 -9.51
C ALA A 69 6.62 14.25 -9.32
N LYS A 70 6.32 15.17 -10.23
CA LYS A 70 6.51 16.60 -10.00
C LYS A 70 5.28 17.13 -9.29
N THR A 71 5.47 17.62 -8.07
CA THR A 71 4.41 18.21 -7.26
C THR A 71 4.53 19.72 -7.29
N ASP A 72 3.42 20.39 -7.63
CA ASP A 72 3.24 21.84 -7.50
C ASP A 72 2.06 22.08 -6.54
N ALA A 73 2.34 22.64 -5.38
CA ALA A 73 1.35 22.96 -4.35
C ALA A 73 1.25 24.48 -4.17
N SER A 74 0.02 25.00 -4.11
CA SER A 74 -0.29 26.42 -3.97
C SER A 74 -1.28 26.62 -2.85
N PHE A 75 -0.91 27.46 -1.88
CA PHE A 75 -1.70 27.76 -0.69
C PHE A 75 -2.05 29.24 -0.67
N THR A 76 -3.31 29.57 -0.40
CA THR A 76 -3.74 30.93 -0.07
C THR A 76 -3.96 31.00 1.43
N MET A 77 -3.18 31.84 2.11
CA MET A 77 -3.21 32.01 3.56
C MET A 77 -3.76 33.38 3.90
N ARG A 78 -4.51 33.51 4.99
CA ARG A 78 -5.03 34.80 5.47
C ARG A 78 -4.93 34.92 6.98
N ASN A 79 -4.34 36.01 7.45
CA ASN A 79 -4.39 36.40 8.85
C ASN A 79 -5.76 37.00 9.19
N LEU A 80 -6.51 36.32 10.06
CA LEU A 80 -7.84 36.77 10.54
C LEU A 80 -7.76 37.70 11.76
N GLY A 81 -6.57 37.84 12.33
CA GLY A 81 -6.28 38.70 13.48
C GLY A 81 -6.15 40.17 13.10
N ALA A 82 -6.03 41.02 14.13
CA ALA A 82 -5.84 42.46 13.97
C ALA A 82 -4.37 42.89 13.86
N GLU A 83 -3.44 42.02 14.27
CA GLU A 83 -2.01 42.31 14.34
C GLU A 83 -1.24 41.58 13.24
N THR A 84 -0.12 42.15 12.80
CA THR A 84 0.78 41.48 11.85
C THR A 84 1.44 40.28 12.51
N GLU A 85 1.42 39.13 11.85
CA GLU A 85 2.14 37.94 12.28
C GLU A 85 3.34 37.70 11.37
N THR A 86 4.49 37.37 11.95
CA THR A 86 5.66 36.88 11.20
C THR A 86 6.12 35.60 11.84
N MET A 87 6.25 34.55 11.03
CA MET A 87 6.52 33.22 11.52
C MET A 87 7.34 32.38 10.55
N ALA A 88 7.97 31.34 11.08
CA ALA A 88 8.69 30.33 10.33
C ALA A 88 7.72 29.25 9.85
N VAL A 89 7.22 29.41 8.62
CA VAL A 89 6.38 28.40 7.95
C VAL A 89 7.22 27.18 7.62
N ARG A 90 6.61 26.00 7.72
CA ARG A 90 7.28 24.72 7.52
C ARG A 90 6.58 23.89 6.46
N PHE A 91 7.35 23.14 5.69
CA PHE A 91 6.87 22.13 4.77
C PHE A 91 7.62 20.82 5.05
N PRO A 92 6.93 19.66 5.20
CA PRO A 92 7.60 18.41 5.52
C PRO A 92 8.51 17.98 4.36
N LEU A 93 9.70 17.48 4.67
CA LEU A 93 10.58 16.92 3.65
C LEU A 93 10.44 15.40 3.52
N SER A 94 9.60 14.74 4.31
CA SER A 94 9.37 13.30 4.22
C SER A 94 8.04 12.93 4.89
N PHE A 95 7.51 11.75 4.57
CA PHE A 95 6.28 11.20 5.14
C PHE A 95 6.47 10.55 6.52
N PHE A 96 5.47 10.55 7.38
CA PHE A 96 5.67 10.25 8.83
C PHE A 96 5.49 8.81 9.24
N ASN A 97 4.89 7.98 8.38
CA ASN A 97 4.46 6.64 8.75
C ASN A 97 5.44 5.54 8.35
N GLY A 98 6.65 5.86 7.87
CA GLY A 98 7.72 4.88 7.56
C GLY A 98 7.41 3.97 6.38
N ASN A 99 6.17 3.98 5.90
CA ASN A 99 5.69 3.19 4.78
C ASN A 99 5.96 3.86 3.43
N SER A 100 6.98 4.72 3.37
CA SER A 100 7.17 5.63 2.24
C SER A 100 8.24 5.17 1.26
N ASP A 101 8.99 4.13 1.63
CA ASP A 101 9.82 3.34 0.72
C ASP A 101 9.44 1.85 0.72
N GLY A 102 8.41 1.45 1.49
CA GLY A 102 8.01 0.05 1.67
C GLY A 102 8.95 -0.79 2.56
N TYR A 103 10.01 -0.21 3.11
CA TYR A 103 11.03 -0.88 3.92
C TYR A 103 11.21 -0.28 5.32
N GLY A 104 10.35 0.66 5.72
CA GLY A 104 10.44 1.34 7.01
C GLY A 104 11.36 2.56 6.99
N GLY A 105 11.76 3.03 5.81
CA GLY A 105 12.56 4.24 5.65
C GLY A 105 11.72 5.49 5.36
N PHE A 106 12.42 6.62 5.40
CA PHE A 106 11.84 7.95 5.31
C PHE A 106 12.56 8.76 4.22
N PRO A 107 12.39 8.40 2.94
CA PRO A 107 13.03 9.13 1.85
C PRO A 107 12.66 10.61 1.94
N GLU A 108 13.69 11.45 1.88
CA GLU A 108 13.54 12.90 1.94
C GLU A 108 13.44 13.49 0.54
N ILE A 109 12.61 14.52 0.39
CA ILE A 109 12.56 15.41 -0.77
C ILE A 109 13.94 16.08 -0.88
N ALA A 110 14.70 15.71 -1.92
CA ALA A 110 16.08 16.16 -2.08
C ALA A 110 16.20 17.67 -2.37
N SER A 111 15.18 18.28 -2.98
CA SER A 111 15.19 19.70 -3.35
C SER A 111 13.76 20.25 -3.43
N ILE A 112 13.58 21.46 -2.89
CA ILE A 112 12.31 22.16 -2.83
C ILE A 112 12.50 23.60 -3.28
N ASN A 113 11.58 24.11 -4.09
CA ASN A 113 11.51 25.52 -4.47
C ASN A 113 10.29 26.15 -3.82
N VAL A 114 10.50 27.25 -3.10
CA VAL A 114 9.45 27.96 -2.38
C VAL A 114 9.31 29.38 -2.93
N LYS A 115 8.07 29.85 -3.11
CA LYS A 115 7.76 31.25 -3.37
C LYS A 115 6.73 31.78 -2.38
N VAL A 116 6.87 33.06 -2.07
CA VAL A 116 5.91 33.85 -1.30
C VAL A 116 5.50 35.04 -2.16
N ASP A 117 4.22 35.15 -2.49
CA ASP A 117 3.66 36.15 -3.40
C ASP A 117 4.43 36.25 -4.73
N GLY A 118 4.73 35.09 -5.31
CA GLY A 118 5.47 34.95 -6.57
C GLY A 118 6.98 35.22 -6.48
N LYS A 119 7.52 35.57 -5.30
CA LYS A 119 8.96 35.79 -5.09
C LYS A 119 9.60 34.55 -4.50
N SER A 120 10.65 34.04 -5.15
CA SER A 120 11.45 32.94 -4.61
C SER A 120 12.09 33.33 -3.26
N VAL A 121 11.95 32.45 -2.28
CA VAL A 121 12.55 32.59 -0.96
C VAL A 121 13.46 31.39 -0.67
N SER A 122 14.49 31.59 0.14
CA SER A 122 15.35 30.49 0.59
C SER A 122 14.65 29.71 1.70
N ALA A 123 14.52 28.40 1.52
CA ALA A 123 14.15 27.49 2.59
C ALA A 123 15.41 26.89 3.23
N ARG A 124 15.38 26.68 4.55
CA ARG A 124 16.43 25.98 5.29
C ARG A 124 15.91 24.66 5.82
N ARG A 125 16.74 23.63 5.82
CA ARG A 125 16.39 22.32 6.41
C ARG A 125 16.55 22.38 7.92
N GLU A 126 15.51 22.06 8.67
CA GLU A 126 15.55 21.88 10.12
C GLU A 126 15.01 20.50 10.49
N VAL A 127 15.68 19.81 11.41
CA VAL A 127 15.14 18.60 12.04
C VAL A 127 14.48 19.04 13.33
N GLN A 128 13.22 18.66 13.51
CA GLN A 128 12.44 19.03 14.68
C GLN A 128 11.77 17.78 15.28
N PRO A 129 11.53 17.77 16.60
CA PRO A 129 10.80 16.69 17.24
C PRO A 129 9.47 16.41 16.53
N PHE A 130 9.09 15.14 16.52
CA PHE A 130 7.81 14.69 16.01
C PHE A 130 7.14 13.85 17.07
N THR A 131 5.93 14.24 17.44
CA THR A 131 5.09 13.41 18.29
C THR A 131 4.30 12.46 17.38
N ALA A 132 4.68 11.19 17.39
CA ALA A 132 3.98 10.15 16.65
C ALA A 132 2.49 10.10 17.08
N SER A 133 1.58 10.18 16.10
CA SER A 133 0.19 9.79 16.28
C SER A 133 0.05 8.26 16.33
N GLU A 134 -1.13 7.73 16.67
CA GLU A 134 -1.40 6.29 16.64
C GLU A 134 -1.19 5.64 15.25
N TYR A 135 -1.09 6.46 14.19
CA TYR A 135 -0.84 6.06 12.80
C TYR A 135 0.54 6.46 12.27
N SER A 136 1.33 7.14 13.09
CA SER A 136 2.73 7.44 12.79
C SER A 136 3.60 6.23 13.08
N TYR A 137 4.75 6.14 12.40
CA TYR A 137 5.67 5.04 12.68
C TYR A 137 6.19 5.20 14.12
N PRO A 138 6.07 4.20 15.00
CA PRO A 138 6.36 4.34 16.44
C PRO A 138 7.80 4.77 16.75
N GLU A 139 8.70 4.64 15.78
CA GLU A 139 10.14 4.85 15.92
C GLU A 139 10.62 6.18 15.30
N ARG A 140 9.70 7.05 14.88
CA ARG A 140 10.05 8.37 14.34
C ARG A 140 9.81 9.47 15.38
N ASP A 141 10.88 9.90 16.03
CA ASP A 141 10.84 10.99 17.02
C ASP A 141 11.18 12.36 16.42
N GLU A 142 11.59 12.42 15.14
CA GLU A 142 12.01 13.65 14.46
C GLU A 142 11.63 13.67 12.97
N ILE A 143 11.31 14.86 12.45
CA ILE A 143 11.01 15.10 11.03
C ILE A 143 11.91 16.21 10.47
N PRO A 144 12.44 16.04 9.24
CA PRO A 144 13.05 17.11 8.48
C PRO A 144 11.97 18.02 7.86
N TRP A 145 12.12 19.31 8.07
CA TRP A 145 11.26 20.37 7.54
C TRP A 145 12.06 21.32 6.66
N ALA A 146 11.45 21.77 5.58
CA ALA A 146 11.85 22.99 4.90
C ALA A 146 11.19 24.18 5.60
N VAL A 147 11.99 25.07 6.14
CA VAL A 147 11.53 26.21 6.94
C VAL A 147 11.86 27.52 6.24
N PHE A 148 10.88 28.41 6.14
CA PHE A 148 11.01 29.71 5.50
C PHE A 148 10.14 30.75 6.21
N ASP A 149 10.60 32.00 6.25
CA ASP A 149 9.95 33.04 7.02
C ASP A 149 8.90 33.77 6.16
N VAL A 150 7.71 33.96 6.72
CA VAL A 150 6.59 34.63 6.05
C VAL A 150 5.98 35.67 6.99
N THR A 151 5.59 36.82 6.43
CA THR A 151 4.85 37.86 7.13
C THR A 151 3.41 37.90 6.61
N PHE A 152 2.45 37.75 7.51
CA PHE A 152 1.01 37.79 7.22
C PHE A 152 0.40 39.08 7.79
N LEU A 153 0.07 40.02 6.90
CA LEU A 153 -0.60 41.25 7.28
C LEU A 153 -2.10 40.99 7.58
N PRO A 154 -2.72 41.73 8.52
CA PRO A 154 -4.13 41.58 8.85
C PRO A 154 -5.03 41.65 7.62
N ASN A 155 -5.91 40.65 7.45
CA ASN A 155 -6.90 40.57 6.37
C ASN A 155 -6.34 40.64 4.95
N GLN A 156 -5.07 40.26 4.75
CA GLN A 156 -4.46 40.14 3.43
C GLN A 156 -4.18 38.68 3.10
N ASP A 157 -4.40 38.32 1.83
CA ASP A 157 -4.00 37.03 1.31
C ASP A 157 -2.50 37.02 1.03
N VAL A 158 -1.86 35.94 1.44
CA VAL A 158 -0.48 35.61 1.08
C VAL A 158 -0.51 34.30 0.31
N THR A 159 0.10 34.27 -0.86
CA THR A 159 0.22 33.05 -1.67
C THR A 159 1.56 32.37 -1.37
N LEU A 160 1.50 31.11 -0.98
CA LEU A 160 2.67 30.24 -0.83
C LEU A 160 2.67 29.23 -1.97
N GLU A 161 3.76 29.12 -2.70
CA GLU A 161 3.93 28.10 -3.74
C GLU A 161 5.12 27.21 -3.38
N VAL A 162 4.90 25.90 -3.39
CA VAL A 162 5.92 24.88 -3.12
C VAL A 162 5.99 23.94 -4.31
N SER A 163 7.20 23.70 -4.83
CA SER A 163 7.39 22.71 -5.90
C SER A 163 8.60 21.82 -5.64
N TYR A 164 8.44 20.54 -5.94
CA TYR A 164 9.46 19.52 -5.72
C TYR A 164 9.20 18.29 -6.61
N THR A 165 10.16 17.37 -6.63
CA THR A 165 10.05 16.08 -7.33
C THR A 165 10.36 14.96 -6.35
N VAL A 166 9.58 13.88 -6.43
CA VAL A 166 9.81 12.63 -5.68
C VAL A 166 9.77 11.45 -6.62
N ASP A 167 10.52 10.41 -6.25
CA ASP A 167 10.42 9.10 -6.85
C ASP A 167 9.16 8.39 -6.32
N GLY A 168 8.53 7.57 -7.15
CA GLY A 168 7.51 6.64 -6.70
C GLY A 168 8.14 5.59 -5.77
N TYR A 169 7.37 5.10 -4.81
CA TYR A 169 7.83 4.01 -3.96
C TYR A 169 7.11 2.71 -4.31
N GLY A 170 7.85 1.63 -4.24
CA GLY A 170 7.38 0.30 -4.61
C GLY A 170 8.38 -0.39 -5.52
N TYR A 171 7.86 -1.33 -6.31
CA TYR A 171 8.62 -2.09 -7.29
C TYR A 171 7.76 -2.25 -8.52
N TYR A 172 8.41 -2.20 -9.66
CA TYR A 172 7.83 -2.62 -10.92
C TYR A 172 6.96 -3.88 -10.77
N PRO A 173 5.73 -3.89 -11.31
CA PRO A 173 5.17 -2.92 -12.25
C PRO A 173 4.36 -1.77 -11.62
N TYR A 174 4.37 -1.63 -10.29
CA TYR A 174 3.56 -0.66 -9.57
C TYR A 174 4.38 0.25 -8.67
N GLU A 175 4.06 1.54 -8.70
CA GLU A 175 4.60 2.51 -7.76
C GLU A 175 3.49 3.36 -7.18
N ALA A 176 3.68 3.77 -5.93
CA ALA A 176 2.74 4.59 -5.20
C ALA A 176 3.30 5.99 -4.96
N PHE A 177 2.38 6.94 -4.99
CA PHE A 177 2.63 8.34 -4.70
C PHE A 177 1.70 8.79 -3.60
N LYS A 178 2.20 9.67 -2.73
CA LYS A 178 1.46 10.19 -1.60
C LYS A 178 1.47 11.71 -1.58
N TYR A 179 0.46 12.28 -0.96
CA TYR A 179 0.41 13.67 -0.55
C TYR A 179 -0.26 13.74 0.81
N ILE A 180 0.22 14.64 1.65
CA ILE A 180 -0.22 14.74 3.03
C ILE A 180 -1.05 16.02 3.18
N LEU A 181 -2.25 15.92 3.76
CA LEU A 181 -3.17 17.04 4.06
C LEU A 181 -3.31 17.38 5.55
N GLU A 182 -3.04 16.43 6.45
CA GLU A 182 -3.14 16.59 7.89
C GLU A 182 -2.40 17.79 8.58
N THR A 183 -1.35 18.45 8.07
CA THR A 183 -0.69 19.59 8.82
C THR A 183 -1.52 20.84 8.59
N GLY A 184 -2.46 20.83 7.65
CA GLY A 184 -3.40 21.92 7.48
C GLY A 184 -4.12 22.19 8.80
N ALA A 185 -4.30 21.16 9.64
CA ALA A 185 -4.84 21.22 11.00
C ALA A 185 -3.98 22.05 11.99
N GLY A 186 -2.75 22.42 11.60
CA GLY A 186 -1.92 23.32 12.39
C GLY A 186 -2.36 24.78 12.29
N TRP A 187 -3.05 25.17 11.21
CA TRP A 187 -3.51 26.54 10.97
C TRP A 187 -4.82 26.86 11.70
N ASN A 188 -5.20 28.14 11.70
CA ASN A 188 -6.43 28.60 12.33
C ASN A 188 -7.68 28.07 11.61
N GLY A 189 -8.40 27.16 12.26
CA GLY A 189 -9.64 26.57 11.75
C GLY A 189 -9.44 25.69 10.51
N THR A 190 -10.51 25.52 9.73
CA THR A 190 -10.52 24.61 8.57
C THR A 190 -9.80 25.19 7.35
N ILE A 191 -9.33 24.31 6.46
CA ILE A 191 -8.98 24.66 5.08
C ILE A 191 -10.28 25.00 4.34
N GLY A 192 -10.41 26.25 3.89
CA GLY A 192 -11.66 26.71 3.25
C GLY A 192 -12.03 25.90 2.00
N SER A 193 -11.06 25.64 1.12
CA SER A 193 -11.22 24.72 -0.02
C SER A 193 -9.90 24.03 -0.35
N ALA A 194 -9.92 22.73 -0.62
CA ALA A 194 -8.73 22.01 -1.05
C ALA A 194 -9.01 21.25 -2.33
N GLU A 195 -8.07 21.29 -3.27
CA GLU A 195 -8.12 20.55 -4.51
C GLU A 195 -6.83 19.78 -4.75
N ILE A 196 -6.92 18.46 -4.80
CA ILE A 196 -5.77 17.59 -5.09
C ILE A 196 -5.99 16.94 -6.45
N ILE A 197 -5.01 17.10 -7.33
CA ILE A 197 -5.07 16.64 -8.72
C ILE A 197 -3.88 15.73 -8.96
N VAL A 198 -4.14 14.48 -9.26
CA VAL A 198 -3.14 13.56 -9.81
C VAL A 198 -3.29 13.56 -11.32
N ARG A 199 -2.21 13.82 -12.04
CA ARG A 199 -2.16 13.87 -13.51
C ARG A 199 -1.23 12.80 -14.04
N LEU A 200 -1.75 11.93 -14.90
CA LEU A 200 -1.00 10.91 -15.62
C LEU A 200 -0.63 11.39 -17.04
N PRO A 201 0.36 10.78 -17.72
CA PRO A 201 0.67 11.13 -19.10
C PRO A 201 -0.31 10.51 -20.12
N TYR A 202 -1.36 9.84 -19.63
CA TYR A 202 -2.36 9.10 -20.39
C TYR A 202 -3.71 9.10 -19.66
N GLU A 203 -4.77 8.67 -20.35
CA GLU A 203 -6.11 8.56 -19.75
C GLU A 203 -6.11 7.61 -18.55
N VAL A 204 -6.76 8.04 -17.47
CA VAL A 204 -6.92 7.26 -16.25
C VAL A 204 -7.94 6.14 -16.47
N SER A 205 -7.60 4.92 -16.05
CA SER A 205 -8.50 3.78 -16.13
C SER A 205 -8.31 2.86 -14.93
N GLU A 206 -9.21 1.90 -14.72
CA GLU A 206 -8.99 0.87 -13.70
C GLU A 206 -7.80 0.00 -14.05
N GLN A 207 -7.48 -0.19 -15.32
CA GLN A 207 -6.36 -1.00 -15.77
C GLN A 207 -5.01 -0.41 -15.31
N ASN A 208 -4.85 0.92 -15.31
CA ASN A 208 -3.59 1.56 -14.97
C ASN A 208 -3.46 2.04 -13.50
N LEU A 209 -4.43 1.69 -12.66
CA LEU A 209 -4.43 1.99 -11.23
C LEU A 209 -4.60 0.71 -10.40
N ASP A 210 -3.94 0.65 -9.24
CA ASP A 210 -4.31 -0.28 -8.17
C ASP A 210 -5.17 0.46 -7.13
N LEU A 211 -6.48 0.23 -7.21
CA LEU A 211 -7.45 0.88 -6.32
C LEU A 211 -7.67 0.12 -5.01
N THR A 212 -7.23 -1.13 -4.92
CA THR A 212 -7.57 -2.03 -3.79
C THR A 212 -6.37 -2.41 -2.94
N GLY A 213 -5.20 -1.82 -3.22
CA GLY A 213 -3.97 -2.03 -2.47
C GLY A 213 -3.35 -3.41 -2.68
N GLN A 214 -3.70 -4.10 -3.76
CA GLN A 214 -3.18 -5.44 -4.07
C GLN A 214 -1.70 -5.45 -4.42
N SER A 215 -1.16 -4.33 -4.87
CA SER A 215 0.29 -4.11 -5.06
C SER A 215 1.10 -4.21 -3.77
N GLY A 216 0.44 -4.13 -2.61
CA GLY A 216 1.10 -4.20 -1.30
C GLY A 216 1.60 -2.85 -0.79
N TYR A 217 1.33 -1.75 -1.48
CA TYR A 217 1.75 -0.40 -1.10
C TYR A 217 0.67 0.41 -0.37
N GLY A 218 -0.45 -0.24 -0.03
CA GLY A 218 -1.65 0.32 0.59
C GLY A 218 -2.73 0.68 -0.43
N GLU A 219 -3.96 0.84 0.05
CA GLU A 219 -5.10 1.20 -0.80
C GLU A 219 -4.96 2.62 -1.34
N SER A 220 -5.30 2.82 -2.61
CA SER A 220 -5.41 4.17 -3.17
C SER A 220 -6.59 4.91 -2.54
N THR A 221 -6.42 6.20 -2.27
CA THR A 221 -7.45 7.02 -1.61
C THR A 221 -8.71 7.07 -2.46
N SER A 222 -9.84 6.67 -1.86
CA SER A 222 -11.14 6.68 -2.52
C SER A 222 -11.69 8.10 -2.74
N GLY A 223 -12.79 8.24 -3.49
CA GLY A 223 -13.50 9.52 -3.66
C GLY A 223 -12.98 10.44 -4.79
N GLY A 224 -11.86 10.10 -5.44
CA GLY A 224 -11.32 10.86 -6.56
C GLY A 224 -12.18 10.77 -7.82
N VAL A 225 -12.52 11.92 -8.40
CA VAL A 225 -13.23 12.01 -9.68
C VAL A 225 -12.23 11.86 -10.83
N ARG A 226 -12.39 10.82 -11.64
CA ARG A 226 -11.55 10.53 -12.81
C ARG A 226 -12.10 11.23 -14.05
N SER A 227 -11.26 11.97 -14.76
CA SER A 227 -11.64 12.63 -16.02
C SER A 227 -10.43 12.82 -16.92
N GLY A 228 -10.44 12.18 -18.09
CA GLY A 228 -9.29 12.20 -19.00
C GLY A 228 -8.05 11.62 -18.30
N ASN A 229 -6.97 12.39 -18.25
CA ASN A 229 -5.72 11.99 -17.60
C ASN A 229 -5.60 12.44 -16.14
N GLU A 230 -6.68 12.88 -15.50
CA GLU A 230 -6.67 13.42 -14.15
C GLU A 230 -7.58 12.67 -13.17
N ILE A 231 -7.16 12.62 -11.92
CA ILE A 231 -7.95 12.21 -10.75
C ILE A 231 -8.00 13.39 -9.79
N ARG A 232 -9.20 13.80 -9.39
CA ARG A 232 -9.44 15.03 -8.62
C ARG A 232 -10.20 14.76 -7.34
N TRP A 233 -9.63 15.18 -6.22
CA TRP A 233 -10.31 15.26 -4.93
C TRP A 233 -10.60 16.72 -4.62
N THR A 234 -11.82 16.99 -4.15
CA THR A 234 -12.26 18.35 -3.79
C THR A 234 -12.85 18.31 -2.39
N PHE A 235 -12.37 19.21 -1.55
CA PHE A 235 -12.81 19.37 -0.17
C PHE A 235 -13.28 20.81 0.07
N THR A 236 -14.17 20.99 1.04
CA THR A 236 -14.68 22.31 1.45
C THR A 236 -14.80 22.33 2.96
N ASP A 237 -14.30 23.40 3.58
CA ASP A 237 -14.20 23.56 5.04
C ASP A 237 -13.61 22.30 5.71
N LEU A 238 -12.49 21.81 5.16
CA LEU A 238 -11.82 20.60 5.62
C LEU A 238 -11.06 20.86 6.92
N GLU A 239 -11.33 20.06 7.94
CA GLU A 239 -10.46 19.89 9.11
C GLU A 239 -9.61 18.65 8.86
N PRO A 240 -8.40 18.78 8.31
CA PRO A 240 -7.71 17.63 7.73
C PRO A 240 -7.16 16.71 8.82
N THR A 241 -7.24 15.41 8.55
CA THR A 241 -6.75 14.33 9.39
C THR A 241 -5.89 13.37 8.56
N TYR A 242 -5.27 12.39 9.20
CA TYR A 242 -4.49 11.38 8.50
C TYR A 242 -5.30 10.59 7.46
N GLN A 243 -6.64 10.55 7.60
CA GLN A 243 -7.55 9.88 6.67
C GLN A 243 -7.73 10.65 5.36
N ASP A 244 -7.45 11.96 5.38
CA ASP A 244 -7.61 12.82 4.22
C ASP A 244 -6.37 12.79 3.30
N ASN A 245 -5.26 12.19 3.76
CA ASN A 245 -4.07 12.02 2.97
C ASN A 245 -4.35 11.27 1.66
N ILE A 246 -3.70 11.73 0.60
CA ILE A 246 -3.83 11.12 -0.71
C ILE A 246 -2.74 10.08 -0.88
N GLN A 247 -3.13 8.90 -1.34
CA GLN A 247 -2.26 7.86 -1.85
C GLN A 247 -2.83 7.37 -3.17
N ILE A 248 -1.96 7.13 -4.16
CA ILE A 248 -2.35 6.52 -5.42
C ILE A 248 -1.26 5.54 -5.86
N ALA A 249 -1.66 4.30 -6.14
CA ALA A 249 -0.80 3.29 -6.74
C ALA A 249 -1.11 3.19 -8.25
N VAL A 250 -0.08 3.37 -9.07
CA VAL A 250 -0.19 3.41 -10.53
C VAL A 250 0.67 2.34 -11.16
N VAL A 251 0.23 1.82 -12.31
CA VAL A 251 1.14 1.09 -13.20
C VAL A 251 2.23 2.06 -13.64
N VAL A 252 3.50 1.64 -13.57
CA VAL A 252 4.64 2.47 -13.96
C VAL A 252 4.40 3.06 -15.36
N PRO A 253 4.57 4.38 -15.58
CA PRO A 253 4.16 5.02 -16.82
C PRO A 253 4.82 4.49 -18.08
N SER A 254 6.06 4.02 -18.00
CA SER A 254 6.77 3.40 -19.13
C SER A 254 6.09 2.12 -19.61
N LEU A 255 5.64 1.27 -18.68
CA LEU A 255 4.89 0.05 -18.99
C LEU A 255 3.53 0.37 -19.60
N TRP A 256 2.79 1.32 -19.03
CA TRP A 256 1.49 1.69 -19.60
C TRP A 256 1.64 2.34 -20.98
N GLN A 257 2.69 3.13 -21.20
CA GLN A 257 3.00 3.67 -22.52
C GLN A 257 3.30 2.56 -23.54
N ALA A 258 3.97 1.47 -23.13
CA ALA A 258 4.19 0.30 -23.98
C ALA A 258 2.86 -0.39 -24.37
N VAL A 259 1.91 -0.50 -23.43
CA VAL A 259 0.54 -0.98 -23.74
C VAL A 259 -0.10 -0.10 -24.81
N LEU A 260 -0.10 1.22 -24.62
CA LEU A 260 -0.70 2.16 -25.58
C LEU A 260 -0.04 2.10 -26.96
N GLN A 261 1.29 1.98 -26.99
CA GLN A 261 2.05 1.86 -28.23
C GLN A 261 1.71 0.58 -29.00
N GLU A 262 1.66 -0.57 -28.32
CA GLU A 262 1.35 -1.83 -29.01
C GLU A 262 -0.13 -1.94 -29.39
N LYS A 263 -1.05 -1.31 -28.66
CA LYS A 263 -2.44 -1.13 -29.11
C LYS A 263 -2.49 -0.38 -30.45
N GLU A 264 -1.77 0.72 -30.56
CA GLU A 264 -1.70 1.49 -31.81
C GLU A 264 -1.07 0.66 -32.95
N ASN A 265 -0.05 -0.15 -32.65
CA ASN A 265 0.59 -1.02 -33.64
C ASN A 265 -0.38 -2.09 -34.18
N VAL A 266 -1.12 -2.79 -33.32
CA VAL A 266 -2.09 -3.81 -33.77
C VAL A 266 -3.31 -3.19 -34.46
N GLU A 267 -3.71 -1.97 -34.11
CA GLU A 267 -4.75 -1.23 -34.84
C GLU A 267 -4.29 -0.87 -36.26
N LYS A 268 -3.03 -0.43 -36.41
CA LYS A 268 -2.44 -0.10 -37.72
C LYS A 268 -2.17 -1.34 -38.57
N ASN A 269 -1.72 -2.43 -37.95
CA ASN A 269 -1.37 -3.66 -38.62
C ASN A 269 -1.89 -4.89 -37.85
N PRO A 270 -3.17 -5.26 -38.00
CA PRO A 270 -3.77 -6.35 -37.22
C PRO A 270 -3.24 -7.74 -37.56
N ASN A 271 -2.46 -7.89 -38.64
CA ASN A 271 -1.81 -9.15 -39.02
C ASN A 271 -0.35 -9.23 -38.52
N ASP A 272 0.09 -8.28 -37.70
CA ASP A 272 1.41 -8.30 -37.06
C ASP A 272 1.36 -9.16 -35.79
N GLY A 273 1.71 -10.44 -35.93
CA GLY A 273 1.72 -11.37 -34.79
C GLY A 273 2.71 -10.95 -33.70
N GLU A 274 3.81 -10.30 -34.06
CA GLU A 274 4.81 -9.79 -33.11
C GLU A 274 4.26 -8.64 -32.28
N ALA A 275 3.49 -7.72 -32.90
CA ALA A 275 2.80 -6.66 -32.18
C ALA A 275 1.75 -7.21 -31.22
N TRP A 276 0.99 -8.24 -31.63
CA TRP A 276 0.06 -8.94 -30.72
C TRP A 276 0.78 -9.58 -29.54
N GLY A 277 1.92 -10.23 -29.77
CA GLY A 277 2.73 -10.83 -28.71
C GLY A 277 3.26 -9.80 -27.72
N ARG A 278 3.81 -8.67 -28.21
CA ARG A 278 4.28 -7.57 -27.35
C ARG A 278 3.14 -6.93 -26.57
N LEU A 279 1.96 -6.75 -27.18
CA LEU A 279 0.77 -6.26 -26.49
C LEU A 279 0.33 -7.22 -25.37
N ALA A 280 0.31 -8.52 -25.66
CA ALA A 280 -0.04 -9.55 -24.68
C ALA A 280 0.92 -9.55 -23.48
N LYS A 281 2.23 -9.47 -23.75
CA LYS A 281 3.27 -9.34 -22.72
C LYS A 281 3.10 -8.08 -21.89
N ALA A 282 2.83 -6.93 -22.50
CA ALA A 282 2.61 -5.67 -21.77
C ALA A 282 1.37 -5.73 -20.88
N TYR A 283 0.26 -6.33 -21.34
CA TYR A 283 -0.92 -6.57 -20.51
C TYR A 283 -0.64 -7.54 -19.36
N LYS A 284 0.11 -8.61 -19.61
CA LYS A 284 0.52 -9.57 -18.56
C LYS A 284 1.32 -8.85 -17.48
N GLU A 285 2.34 -8.10 -17.88
CA GLU A 285 3.17 -7.35 -16.95
C GLU A 285 2.36 -6.34 -16.14
N ALA A 286 1.40 -5.63 -16.76
CA ALA A 286 0.52 -4.74 -16.03
C ALA A 286 -0.43 -5.49 -15.07
N ALA A 287 -0.86 -6.71 -15.41
CA ALA A 287 -1.70 -7.53 -14.54
C ALA A 287 -0.93 -8.20 -13.40
N MET A 288 0.39 -8.38 -13.53
CA MET A 288 1.22 -9.09 -12.56
C MET A 288 1.53 -8.22 -11.35
N MET A 289 1.49 -8.85 -10.18
CA MET A 289 1.92 -8.25 -8.92
C MET A 289 3.37 -8.64 -8.60
N PRO A 290 4.09 -7.88 -7.75
CA PRO A 290 5.51 -8.11 -7.47
C PRO A 290 5.90 -9.52 -6.99
N LYS A 291 4.95 -10.33 -6.49
CA LYS A 291 5.19 -11.72 -6.05
C LYS A 291 4.66 -12.79 -7.02
N GLY A 292 4.38 -12.42 -8.27
CA GLY A 292 4.02 -13.36 -9.34
C GLY A 292 2.54 -13.69 -9.47
N TYR A 293 1.67 -13.22 -8.56
CA TYR A 293 0.22 -13.39 -8.69
C TYR A 293 -0.39 -12.36 -9.63
N LEU A 294 -1.53 -12.71 -10.24
CA LEU A 294 -2.33 -11.76 -11.00
C LEU A 294 -3.16 -10.89 -10.07
N ARG A 295 -3.36 -9.66 -10.50
CA ARG A 295 -4.24 -8.69 -9.86
C ARG A 295 -5.70 -9.14 -9.99
N GLY A 296 -6.38 -9.28 -8.85
CA GLY A 296 -7.73 -9.81 -8.72
C GLY A 296 -8.85 -8.77 -8.70
N ASP A 297 -8.55 -7.46 -8.70
CA ASP A 297 -9.57 -6.42 -8.89
C ASP A 297 -10.10 -6.38 -10.34
N PRO A 298 -11.24 -5.69 -10.61
CA PRO A 298 -11.84 -5.67 -11.95
C PRO A 298 -10.88 -5.28 -13.08
N GLY A 299 -10.01 -4.28 -12.88
CA GLY A 299 -9.05 -3.89 -13.91
C GLY A 299 -7.94 -4.91 -14.12
N GLY A 300 -7.56 -5.65 -13.07
CA GLY A 300 -6.58 -6.73 -13.16
C GLY A 300 -7.13 -7.96 -13.90
N GLN A 301 -8.38 -8.31 -13.62
CA GLN A 301 -9.11 -9.35 -14.34
C GLN A 301 -9.29 -8.99 -15.82
N GLU A 302 -9.60 -7.73 -16.11
CA GLU A 302 -9.69 -7.24 -17.49
C GLU A 302 -8.33 -7.30 -18.20
N LEU A 303 -7.25 -6.87 -17.55
CA LEU A 303 -5.90 -6.97 -18.11
C LEU A 303 -5.49 -8.42 -18.40
N ASN A 304 -5.81 -9.36 -17.50
CA ASN A 304 -5.57 -10.78 -17.75
C ASN A 304 -6.34 -11.27 -18.99
N ALA A 305 -7.63 -10.93 -19.10
CA ALA A 305 -8.44 -11.31 -20.27
C ALA A 305 -7.87 -10.70 -21.57
N LEU A 306 -7.50 -9.42 -21.56
CA LEU A 306 -6.87 -8.74 -22.70
C LEU A 306 -5.53 -9.37 -23.08
N SER A 307 -4.75 -9.81 -22.09
CA SER A 307 -3.48 -10.52 -22.29
C SER A 307 -3.71 -11.87 -22.99
N ARG A 308 -4.66 -12.67 -22.51
CA ARG A 308 -5.04 -13.96 -23.12
C ARG A 308 -5.48 -13.78 -24.57
N ASP A 309 -6.42 -12.87 -24.82
CA ASP A 309 -6.91 -12.53 -26.16
C ASP A 309 -5.79 -12.14 -27.12
N ALA A 310 -4.81 -11.35 -26.64
CA ALA A 310 -3.68 -10.91 -27.45
C ALA A 310 -2.71 -12.06 -27.75
N TYR A 311 -2.43 -12.94 -26.79
CA TYR A 311 -1.63 -14.15 -27.03
C TYR A 311 -2.30 -15.09 -28.03
N GLU A 312 -3.61 -15.31 -27.93
CA GLU A 312 -4.35 -16.16 -28.88
C GLU A 312 -4.28 -15.61 -30.31
N ARG A 313 -4.39 -14.29 -30.48
CA ARG A 313 -4.20 -13.64 -31.80
C ARG A 313 -2.75 -13.73 -32.29
N CYS A 314 -1.78 -13.55 -31.40
CA CYS A 314 -0.36 -13.72 -31.70
C CYS A 314 -0.07 -15.13 -32.23
N LEU A 315 -0.50 -16.18 -31.51
CA LEU A 315 -0.25 -17.57 -31.87
C LEU A 315 -1.03 -18.03 -33.10
N ALA A 316 -2.19 -17.42 -33.40
CA ALA A 316 -2.87 -17.65 -34.67
C ALA A 316 -2.06 -17.14 -35.88
N LEU A 317 -1.23 -16.10 -35.70
CA LEU A 317 -0.39 -15.51 -36.74
C LEU A 317 1.03 -16.09 -36.75
N LEU A 318 1.54 -16.50 -35.59
CA LEU A 318 2.90 -17.03 -35.36
C LEU A 318 2.84 -18.39 -34.62
N PRO A 319 2.22 -19.42 -35.22
CA PRO A 319 2.03 -20.73 -34.56
C PRO A 319 3.30 -21.56 -34.40
N ASP A 320 4.41 -21.12 -35.01
CA ASP A 320 5.71 -21.81 -34.94
C ASP A 320 6.74 -21.00 -34.14
N ASP A 321 6.33 -19.97 -33.41
CA ASP A 321 7.23 -19.16 -32.57
C ASP A 321 7.26 -19.69 -31.11
N PRO A 322 8.36 -20.33 -30.68
CA PRO A 322 8.44 -20.92 -29.35
C PRO A 322 8.38 -19.88 -28.22
N LEU A 323 8.77 -18.62 -28.46
CA LEU A 323 8.77 -17.59 -27.42
C LEU A 323 7.34 -17.15 -27.08
N TRP A 324 6.46 -17.05 -28.08
CA TRP A 324 5.07 -16.69 -27.86
C TRP A 324 4.27 -17.82 -27.21
N HIS A 325 4.55 -19.09 -27.58
CA HIS A 325 3.98 -20.24 -26.88
C HIS A 325 4.37 -20.25 -25.39
N TYR A 326 5.66 -20.02 -25.10
CA TYR A 326 6.12 -19.88 -23.72
C TYR A 326 5.46 -18.69 -23.00
N GLY A 327 5.38 -17.53 -23.66
CA GLY A 327 4.80 -16.32 -23.07
C GLY A 327 3.33 -16.52 -22.66
N TYR A 328 2.57 -17.25 -23.47
CA TYR A 328 1.18 -17.59 -23.15
C TYR A 328 1.08 -18.61 -22.02
N ALA A 329 1.92 -19.66 -22.05
CA ALA A 329 2.05 -20.61 -20.95
C ALA A 329 2.34 -19.89 -19.63
N ASP A 330 3.31 -18.98 -19.60
CA ASP A 330 3.68 -18.23 -18.40
C ASP A 330 2.51 -17.42 -17.81
N LEU A 331 1.69 -16.79 -18.66
CA LEU A 331 0.45 -16.12 -18.22
C LEU A 331 -0.54 -17.12 -17.59
N LEU A 332 -0.79 -18.24 -18.26
CA LEU A 332 -1.75 -19.25 -17.81
C LEU A 332 -1.30 -19.90 -16.50
N TRP A 333 0.01 -20.05 -16.29
CA TRP A 333 0.54 -20.52 -15.02
C TRP A 333 0.28 -19.55 -13.89
N ALA A 334 0.56 -18.26 -14.08
CA ALA A 334 0.28 -17.23 -13.08
C ALA A 334 -1.21 -17.20 -12.68
N GLN A 335 -2.11 -17.39 -13.65
CA GLN A 335 -3.54 -17.54 -13.37
C GLN A 335 -3.83 -18.84 -12.61
N TYR A 336 -3.38 -19.98 -13.12
CA TYR A 336 -3.70 -21.30 -12.59
C TYR A 336 -3.21 -21.48 -11.14
N GLN A 337 -1.97 -21.09 -10.87
CA GLN A 337 -1.33 -21.26 -9.58
C GLN A 337 -2.12 -20.60 -8.44
N TYR A 338 -2.55 -19.36 -8.63
CA TYR A 338 -3.20 -18.58 -7.58
C TYR A 338 -4.72 -18.72 -7.58
N GLU A 339 -5.37 -18.63 -8.75
CA GLU A 339 -6.83 -18.62 -8.83
C GLU A 339 -7.45 -20.01 -8.74
N ILE A 340 -6.72 -21.05 -9.11
CA ILE A 340 -7.21 -22.43 -9.14
C ILE A 340 -6.53 -23.28 -8.09
N TYR A 341 -5.21 -23.44 -8.18
CA TYR A 341 -4.47 -24.37 -7.35
C TYR A 341 -4.47 -23.96 -5.86
N PHE A 342 -3.97 -22.77 -5.54
CA PHE A 342 -3.95 -22.29 -4.14
C PHE A 342 -5.34 -21.97 -3.60
N ALA A 343 -6.27 -21.53 -4.44
CA ALA A 343 -7.65 -21.30 -4.05
C ALA A 343 -8.47 -22.61 -3.89
N GLY A 344 -7.91 -23.77 -4.25
CA GLY A 344 -8.60 -25.06 -4.20
C GLY A 344 -9.83 -25.14 -5.12
N ARG A 345 -9.84 -24.36 -6.20
CA ARG A 345 -10.96 -24.34 -7.17
C ARG A 345 -10.77 -25.42 -8.22
N GLN A 346 -11.86 -25.77 -8.87
CA GLN A 346 -11.84 -26.68 -10.01
C GLN A 346 -11.41 -25.93 -11.27
N ASP A 347 -10.54 -26.53 -12.06
CA ASP A 347 -10.17 -26.04 -13.39
C ASP A 347 -11.30 -26.33 -14.40
N THR A 348 -12.32 -25.47 -14.44
CA THR A 348 -13.46 -25.63 -15.35
C THR A 348 -13.15 -25.15 -16.78
N GLU A 349 -12.12 -24.33 -16.96
CA GLU A 349 -11.71 -23.76 -18.26
C GLU A 349 -10.62 -24.60 -18.95
N GLY A 350 -10.02 -25.57 -18.26
CA GLY A 350 -8.93 -26.38 -18.80
C GLY A 350 -7.63 -25.57 -18.93
N ILE A 351 -7.41 -24.62 -18.02
CA ILE A 351 -6.22 -23.76 -18.00
C ILE A 351 -4.95 -24.59 -17.87
N LEU A 352 -4.91 -25.60 -16.99
CA LEU A 352 -3.73 -26.46 -16.84
C LEU A 352 -3.45 -27.25 -18.12
N THR A 353 -4.49 -27.75 -18.78
CA THR A 353 -4.33 -28.51 -20.02
C THR A 353 -3.76 -27.62 -21.13
N THR A 354 -4.31 -26.41 -21.28
CA THR A 354 -3.84 -25.43 -22.25
C THR A 354 -2.39 -25.05 -21.97
N LEU A 355 -2.08 -24.65 -20.72
CA LEU A 355 -0.72 -24.37 -20.24
C LEU A 355 0.30 -25.46 -20.64
N LEU A 356 -0.01 -26.72 -20.33
CA LEU A 356 0.91 -27.83 -20.62
C LEU A 356 1.06 -28.10 -22.12
N SER A 357 0.00 -27.87 -22.91
CA SER A 357 0.05 -27.98 -24.37
C SER A 357 0.95 -26.91 -24.99
N GLU A 358 0.89 -25.68 -24.48
CA GLU A 358 1.74 -24.57 -24.92
C GLU A 358 3.23 -24.83 -24.56
N LEU A 359 3.51 -25.37 -23.38
CA LEU A 359 4.86 -25.77 -22.98
C LEU A 359 5.39 -26.96 -23.80
N GLN A 360 4.53 -27.93 -24.13
CA GLN A 360 4.89 -29.02 -25.02
C GLN A 360 5.27 -28.50 -26.41
N THR A 361 4.47 -27.59 -26.96
CA THR A 361 4.68 -26.98 -28.27
C THR A 361 5.98 -26.16 -28.27
N THR A 362 6.21 -25.38 -27.22
CA THR A 362 7.46 -24.64 -27.02
C THR A 362 8.68 -25.54 -27.11
N LEU A 363 8.70 -26.67 -26.38
CA LEU A 363 9.85 -27.59 -26.38
C LEU A 363 9.96 -28.46 -27.65
N ALA A 364 8.87 -28.63 -28.40
CA ALA A 364 8.91 -29.26 -29.71
C ALA A 364 9.58 -28.35 -30.75
N LEU A 365 9.29 -27.04 -30.68
CA LEU A 365 9.87 -26.02 -31.55
C LEU A 365 11.31 -25.64 -31.15
N ASP A 366 11.57 -25.50 -29.84
CA ASP A 366 12.90 -25.25 -29.27
C ASP A 366 13.15 -26.17 -28.05
N PRO A 367 13.76 -27.35 -28.27
CA PRO A 367 14.10 -28.29 -27.20
C PRO A 367 15.09 -27.76 -26.15
N ASN A 368 15.76 -26.64 -26.43
CA ASN A 368 16.72 -26.02 -25.51
C ASN A 368 16.16 -24.80 -24.78
N ASN A 369 14.88 -24.49 -24.94
CA ASN A 369 14.24 -23.37 -24.26
C ASN A 369 14.30 -23.57 -22.73
N GLN A 370 15.18 -22.82 -22.08
CA GLN A 370 15.42 -22.95 -20.65
C GLN A 370 14.24 -22.44 -19.83
N LEU A 371 13.56 -21.38 -20.29
CA LEU A 371 12.41 -20.80 -19.59
C LEU A 371 11.24 -21.79 -19.50
N ALA A 372 10.97 -22.53 -20.58
CA ALA A 372 9.96 -23.59 -20.57
C ALA A 372 10.33 -24.75 -19.65
N LYS A 373 11.63 -25.14 -19.61
CA LYS A 373 12.12 -26.19 -18.69
C LYS A 373 12.02 -25.75 -17.23
N ASP A 374 12.36 -24.51 -16.93
CA ASP A 374 12.30 -23.95 -15.58
C ASP A 374 10.83 -23.89 -15.10
N LEU A 375 9.91 -23.46 -15.96
CA LEU A 375 8.49 -23.44 -15.65
C LEU A 375 7.92 -24.87 -15.46
N LEU A 376 8.29 -25.83 -16.30
CA LEU A 376 7.91 -27.24 -16.09
C LEU A 376 8.48 -27.82 -14.79
N LEU A 377 9.70 -27.43 -14.41
CA LEU A 377 10.31 -27.82 -13.16
C LEU A 377 9.54 -27.22 -11.96
N GLU A 378 9.13 -25.96 -12.05
CA GLU A 378 8.26 -25.33 -11.05
C GLU A 378 6.93 -26.07 -10.92
N ILE A 379 6.26 -26.37 -12.03
CA ILE A 379 5.00 -27.12 -12.05
C ILE A 379 5.21 -28.52 -11.46
N HIS A 380 6.33 -29.19 -11.77
CA HIS A 380 6.67 -30.49 -11.18
C HIS A 380 6.79 -30.42 -9.65
N TYR A 381 7.47 -29.39 -9.13
CA TYR A 381 7.62 -29.21 -7.69
C TYR A 381 6.29 -28.92 -7.00
N GLN A 382 5.40 -28.15 -7.62
CA GLN A 382 4.13 -27.77 -7.01
C GLN A 382 3.02 -28.80 -7.21
N ILE A 383 3.00 -29.46 -8.38
CA ILE A 383 1.94 -30.33 -8.87
C ILE A 383 2.58 -31.55 -9.58
N PRO A 384 3.27 -32.44 -8.84
CA PRO A 384 3.99 -33.58 -9.42
C PRO A 384 3.09 -34.56 -10.20
N GLN A 385 1.79 -34.53 -9.97
CA GLN A 385 0.78 -35.27 -10.73
C GLN A 385 0.47 -34.69 -12.11
N ALA A 386 0.83 -33.43 -12.38
CA ALA A 386 0.66 -32.77 -13.67
C ALA A 386 1.92 -32.87 -14.53
N VAL A 387 3.10 -32.73 -13.91
CA VAL A 387 4.40 -32.80 -14.59
C VAL A 387 5.36 -33.65 -13.76
N GLN A 388 6.03 -34.61 -14.41
CA GLN A 388 7.06 -35.44 -13.81
C GLN A 388 8.40 -35.20 -14.50
N GLN A 389 9.44 -34.86 -13.74
CA GLN A 389 10.81 -34.85 -14.26
C GLN A 389 11.36 -36.28 -14.35
N ASN A 390 11.94 -36.62 -15.49
CA ASN A 390 12.58 -37.90 -15.77
C ASN A 390 14.07 -37.86 -15.37
N ASP A 391 14.70 -39.03 -15.18
CA ASP A 391 16.11 -39.14 -14.76
C ASP A 391 17.10 -38.48 -15.73
N ASP A 392 16.73 -38.36 -17.01
CA ASP A 392 17.54 -37.73 -18.06
C ASP A 392 17.34 -36.20 -18.16
N GLY A 393 16.53 -35.63 -17.25
CA GLY A 393 16.19 -34.21 -17.22
C GLY A 393 15.07 -33.79 -18.18
N SER A 394 14.48 -34.72 -18.95
CA SER A 394 13.26 -34.47 -19.71
C SER A 394 12.01 -34.46 -18.82
N PHE A 395 10.86 -34.06 -19.37
CA PHE A 395 9.60 -33.96 -18.62
C PHE A 395 8.51 -34.82 -19.26
N THR A 396 7.75 -35.51 -18.42
CA THR A 396 6.52 -36.22 -18.77
C THR A 396 5.33 -35.39 -18.33
N LEU A 397 4.49 -34.95 -19.28
CA LEU A 397 3.33 -34.08 -19.05
C LEU A 397 2.07 -34.91 -18.74
N LEU A 398 2.00 -35.46 -17.53
CA LEU A 398 0.91 -36.32 -17.06
C LEU A 398 -0.47 -35.64 -17.17
N GLY A 399 -0.53 -34.33 -16.94
CA GLY A 399 -1.76 -33.53 -17.02
C GLY A 399 -2.41 -33.48 -18.41
N LEU A 400 -1.69 -33.85 -19.47
CA LEU A 400 -2.25 -33.97 -20.83
C LEU A 400 -2.90 -35.34 -21.11
N THR A 401 -2.64 -36.34 -20.26
CA THR A 401 -3.08 -37.73 -20.50
C THR A 401 -3.94 -38.30 -19.38
N ALA A 402 -3.92 -37.68 -18.19
CA ALA A 402 -4.73 -38.09 -17.04
C ALA A 402 -6.08 -37.36 -17.00
N THR A 403 -7.14 -38.06 -16.57
CA THR A 403 -8.41 -37.42 -16.20
C THR A 403 -8.16 -36.48 -15.00
N PRO A 404 -8.59 -35.21 -15.03
CA PRO A 404 -8.29 -34.26 -13.96
C PRO A 404 -8.77 -34.78 -12.60
N VAL A 405 -7.84 -35.11 -11.72
CA VAL A 405 -8.12 -35.26 -10.29
C VAL A 405 -8.11 -33.85 -9.70
N PRO A 406 -9.11 -33.45 -8.87
CA PRO A 406 -9.07 -32.16 -8.21
C PRO A 406 -7.70 -31.96 -7.55
N PRO A 407 -7.08 -30.77 -7.65
CA PRO A 407 -5.82 -30.55 -6.97
C PRO A 407 -5.99 -30.87 -5.49
N THR A 408 -5.12 -31.72 -4.94
CA THR A 408 -5.02 -31.85 -3.49
C THR A 408 -4.57 -30.48 -2.99
N PRO A 409 -5.40 -29.73 -2.24
CA PRO A 409 -5.06 -28.37 -1.84
C PRO A 409 -3.75 -28.38 -1.05
N TRP A 410 -3.01 -27.28 -1.08
CA TRP A 410 -1.93 -27.06 -0.12
C TRP A 410 -2.50 -27.25 1.28
N GLY A 411 -2.08 -28.33 1.95
CA GLY A 411 -2.51 -28.62 3.31
C GLY A 411 -2.06 -27.46 4.18
N GLY A 412 -3.01 -26.64 4.64
CA GLY A 412 -2.73 -25.42 5.37
C GLY A 412 -1.74 -25.60 6.53
N PHE A 413 -1.29 -24.49 7.12
CA PHE A 413 -0.47 -24.54 8.34
C PHE A 413 -1.09 -25.51 9.36
N ALA A 414 -0.27 -26.43 9.87
CA ALA A 414 -0.73 -27.44 10.83
C ALA A 414 -1.52 -26.74 11.94
N THR A 415 -2.83 -27.02 12.01
CA THR A 415 -3.63 -26.56 13.14
C THR A 415 -3.06 -27.26 14.37
N GLU A 416 -2.57 -26.50 15.34
CA GLU A 416 -2.13 -27.07 16.61
C GLU A 416 -3.24 -27.98 17.13
N THR A 417 -2.90 -29.26 17.30
CA THR A 417 -3.82 -30.20 17.91
C THR A 417 -4.07 -29.71 19.32
N ALA A 418 -5.31 -29.32 19.60
CA ALA A 418 -5.71 -28.89 20.93
C ALA A 418 -5.24 -29.94 21.95
N LEU A 419 -4.39 -29.52 22.88
CA LEU A 419 -3.98 -30.38 23.99
C LEU A 419 -5.25 -30.90 24.68
N PRO A 420 -5.31 -32.20 25.01
CA PRO A 420 -6.49 -32.77 25.64
C PRO A 420 -6.82 -31.99 26.90
N SER A 421 -8.04 -31.47 26.97
CA SER A 421 -8.54 -30.73 28.12
C SER A 421 -8.43 -31.61 29.36
N THR A 422 -7.61 -31.18 30.31
CA THR A 422 -7.55 -31.75 31.66
C THR A 422 -8.98 -31.79 32.23
N PRO A 423 -9.47 -32.94 32.70
CA PRO A 423 -10.83 -33.04 33.20
C PRO A 423 -11.04 -32.11 34.40
N GLU A 424 -12.08 -31.30 34.30
CA GLU A 424 -12.53 -30.36 35.33
C GLU A 424 -12.87 -31.10 36.63
N PRO A 425 -12.39 -30.65 37.81
CA PRO A 425 -12.69 -31.29 39.08
C PRO A 425 -14.19 -31.24 39.39
N ALA A 426 -14.78 -32.39 39.70
CA ALA A 426 -16.19 -32.50 40.06
C ALA A 426 -16.53 -31.58 41.25
N ALA A 427 -17.55 -30.73 41.06
CA ALA A 427 -18.06 -29.83 42.07
C ALA A 427 -18.58 -30.59 43.31
N PRO A 428 -18.27 -30.15 44.53
CA PRO A 428 -18.76 -30.79 45.76
C PRO A 428 -20.28 -30.52 45.97
N PRO A 429 -20.98 -31.42 46.68
CA PRO A 429 -22.42 -31.34 46.86
C PRO A 429 -22.84 -30.16 47.75
N LYS A 430 -23.88 -29.45 47.32
CA LYS A 430 -24.57 -28.38 48.07
C LYS A 430 -25.27 -28.96 49.29
N PHE A 431 -24.90 -28.49 50.48
CA PHE A 431 -25.69 -28.66 51.71
C PHE A 431 -26.62 -27.44 51.90
N GLU A 432 -27.90 -27.70 52.12
CA GLU A 432 -28.89 -26.71 52.56
C GLU A 432 -28.76 -26.49 54.08
N PHE A 433 -28.70 -25.23 54.51
CA PHE A 433 -28.80 -24.85 55.92
C PHE A 433 -29.97 -23.87 56.14
N THR A 434 -30.79 -24.23 57.12
CA THR A 434 -31.94 -23.51 57.69
C THR A 434 -31.46 -22.38 58.64
N PRO A 435 -32.25 -21.31 58.91
CA PRO A 435 -31.68 -20.04 59.37
C PRO A 435 -31.76 -19.75 60.89
N THR A 436 -30.94 -18.76 61.28
CA THR A 436 -31.03 -17.78 62.41
C THR A 436 -30.54 -18.22 63.81
N PRO A 437 -30.04 -17.33 64.73
CA PRO A 437 -29.95 -15.86 64.67
C PRO A 437 -28.59 -15.28 65.23
N PRO A 438 -28.41 -14.00 65.66
CA PRO A 438 -27.21 -13.19 65.40
C PRO A 438 -26.30 -12.98 66.64
N ILE A 439 -25.10 -12.39 66.48
CA ILE A 439 -24.22 -11.66 67.46
C ILE A 439 -22.87 -11.44 66.74
N GLU A 440 -22.48 -10.20 66.39
CA GLU A 440 -21.76 -9.16 67.17
C GLU A 440 -20.21 -9.25 67.12
N VAL A 441 -19.63 -8.24 66.43
CA VAL A 441 -18.40 -7.44 66.66
C VAL A 441 -16.99 -8.09 66.79
N PHE A 442 -16.04 -7.29 66.27
CA PHE A 442 -14.57 -7.31 66.39
C PHE A 442 -13.85 -8.26 65.41
N GLY A 443 -12.78 -7.90 64.74
CA GLY A 443 -11.90 -6.73 64.82
C GLY A 443 -10.57 -7.13 64.16
N GLU A 444 -9.98 -6.20 63.41
CA GLU A 444 -8.54 -6.00 63.19
C GLU A 444 -7.62 -7.08 62.56
N GLU A 445 -6.74 -6.51 61.73
CA GLU A 445 -5.34 -6.90 61.45
C GLU A 445 -5.02 -7.97 60.38
N ALA A 446 -4.43 -7.46 59.29
CA ALA A 446 -3.35 -8.09 58.50
C ALA A 446 -2.11 -8.35 59.43
N PRO A 447 -0.96 -8.99 59.04
CA PRO A 447 -0.40 -9.08 57.69
C PRO A 447 0.59 -10.27 57.43
N ILE A 448 1.38 -10.16 56.34
CA ILE A 448 2.77 -10.66 56.14
C ILE A 448 3.04 -12.10 55.58
N CYS A 449 3.92 -12.10 54.56
CA CYS A 449 4.90 -13.09 54.10
C CYS A 449 4.48 -14.30 53.24
N GLY A 450 5.01 -14.33 52.00
CA GLY A 450 6.31 -14.97 51.78
C GLY A 450 6.36 -16.09 50.74
N SER A 451 7.47 -16.08 49.97
CA SER A 451 8.08 -17.16 49.17
C SER A 451 7.39 -17.54 47.84
N ALA A 452 8.06 -18.05 46.82
CA ALA A 452 9.45 -18.04 46.33
C ALA A 452 9.42 -18.81 44.99
N ALA A 453 10.22 -18.35 44.02
CA ALA A 453 10.91 -19.11 42.96
C ALA A 453 10.10 -19.98 41.95
N ILE A 454 10.42 -19.84 40.65
CA ILE A 454 11.31 -20.74 39.87
C ILE A 454 11.31 -20.31 38.39
N PHE A 455 12.52 -20.07 37.86
CA PHE A 455 12.94 -19.94 36.45
C PHE A 455 13.09 -21.37 35.82
N PRO A 456 13.12 -21.58 34.49
CA PRO A 456 14.25 -21.12 33.65
C PRO A 456 13.98 -20.79 32.17
N LEU A 457 14.87 -19.91 31.68
CA LEU A 457 15.21 -19.63 30.28
C LEU A 457 16.29 -20.61 29.79
N LEU A 458 16.21 -21.04 28.52
CA LEU A 458 17.28 -21.74 27.81
C LEU A 458 17.39 -21.25 26.35
N PHE A 459 18.51 -20.56 26.09
CA PHE A 459 19.44 -20.61 24.94
C PHE A 459 19.01 -20.40 23.48
N GLY A 460 19.87 -19.64 22.77
CA GLY A 460 20.00 -19.72 21.32
C GLY A 460 20.90 -18.65 20.64
N LEU A 461 22.18 -18.55 21.02
CA LEU A 461 23.22 -17.73 20.37
C LEU A 461 23.60 -18.30 18.98
N VAL A 462 23.72 -17.45 17.95
CA VAL A 462 24.40 -17.77 16.68
C VAL A 462 25.57 -16.80 16.45
N LEU A 463 26.74 -17.38 16.19
CA LEU A 463 28.03 -16.75 15.96
C LEU A 463 28.18 -16.23 14.52
N ILE A 464 28.75 -15.04 14.38
CA ILE A 464 29.26 -14.45 13.13
C ILE A 464 30.71 -14.89 12.93
N VAL A 465 31.04 -15.44 11.76
CA VAL A 465 32.42 -15.65 11.31
C VAL A 465 32.75 -14.69 10.17
N LYS A 466 33.72 -13.81 10.43
CA LYS A 466 34.43 -12.96 9.47
C LYS A 466 35.48 -13.80 8.72
N ARG A 467 35.57 -13.65 7.40
CA ARG A 467 36.77 -14.04 6.63
C ARG A 467 37.39 -12.81 5.96
N LYS A 468 38.70 -12.68 6.13
CA LYS A 468 39.60 -11.89 5.28
C LYS A 468 40.75 -12.81 4.86
N THR A 469 40.87 -13.07 3.56
CA THR A 469 42.10 -12.94 2.78
C THR A 469 41.73 -12.99 1.31
#